data_AF-A0A3A1X7U1-F1
#
_entry.id   AF-A0A3A1X7U1-F1
#
_cell.length_a   1.000
_cell.length_b   1.000
_cell.length_c   1.000
_cell.angle_alpha   90.00
_cell.angle_beta   90.00
_cell.angle_gamma   90.00
#
_symmetry.space_group_name_H-M   'P 1'
#
loop_
_entity.id
_entity.type
_entity.pdbx_description
1 polymer ?
#
loop_
_entity_poly.entity_id
_entity_poly.type
_entity_poly.pdbx_seq_one_letter_code
_entity_poly.pdbx_strand_id
1 'polypeptide(L)'
;MSTYSSQLSEEQQAVDCAYSRLDNLRSTIRARLDSVRAAGSHGSPTQRTERDSFATMYEDRLTQLRAVEDRLVFGRLDNLEGIRRYIGRIGLLSENHDPILTDWRAEAARPFYEATPSNHGDIVMRRHITLKFREVVGVEDEILDIHSDEVNKASQQGTLTGEGALLASLGSRRTGKMTDIVATIQAEQDRIIRAPLDRTIVVQGGPGTGKTAVALHRAAYLLYTHRRKLERSGVLIVGPSSAFLRYIDQVLPSLGETGVVSRTIADLIPNIHATVQDTPHAAKLKGMYRMKNVIQNAICARIRIPKDLPTLRINGFAVQLKKEDIELAQLDAQRTHQPHNQARKTFVKSVISSLRNRYLEQLDYVPSQAEISDITSQLRMENKLKITLNLAWLPMNANWLIDQLFSKPEQLRIYAPWLSENDIRALIRPKGSPLTQSDIPLLDEAMELLGPDPKIEAQNAALARKKLEEQQYASDTLAQNGIGNGIITADMLIENIQGNDASMVANLAASDREWTYGHVVVDEAQELTAMDWRMLIRRCPSRSFTIVGDVAQT
;
A
#
# COMPACT_ATOMS: atom_id res chain seq x y z
N MET A 1 40.62 6.05 38.04
CA MET A 1 39.89 6.13 36.77
C MET A 1 39.38 7.56 36.64
N SER A 2 39.42 8.17 35.45
CA SER A 2 38.76 9.47 35.26
C SER A 2 37.25 9.32 35.52
N THR A 3 36.60 10.38 35.99
CA THR A 3 35.16 10.41 36.26
C THR A 3 34.35 9.96 35.04
N TYR A 4 34.82 10.32 33.85
CA TYR A 4 34.27 9.89 32.55
C TYR A 4 34.39 8.38 32.30
N SER A 5 35.53 7.75 32.61
CA SER A 5 35.69 6.29 32.45
C SER A 5 34.77 5.49 33.37
N SER A 6 34.44 6.02 34.56
CA SER A 6 33.46 5.40 35.45
C SER A 6 32.06 5.44 34.87
N GLN A 7 31.68 6.56 34.22
CA GLN A 7 30.38 6.70 33.57
C GLN A 7 30.25 5.76 32.36
N LEU A 8 31.28 5.63 31.53
CA LEU A 8 31.27 4.67 30.43
C LEU A 8 31.03 3.24 30.93
N SER A 9 31.66 2.86 32.05
CA SER A 9 31.47 1.54 32.67
C SER A 9 30.04 1.35 33.21
N GLU A 10 29.47 2.39 33.84
CA GLU A 10 28.09 2.38 34.33
C GLU A 10 27.09 2.21 33.18
N GLU A 11 27.25 2.96 32.10
CA GLU A 11 26.40 2.82 30.90
C GLU A 11 26.61 1.46 30.22
N GLN A 12 27.85 0.95 30.18
CA GLN A 12 28.13 -0.37 29.61
C GLN A 12 27.35 -1.47 30.32
N GLN A 13 27.26 -1.43 31.66
CA GLN A 13 26.47 -2.41 32.41
C GLN A 13 24.98 -2.38 32.03
N ALA A 14 24.41 -1.19 31.84
CA ALA A 14 23.02 -1.05 31.40
C ALA A 14 22.82 -1.55 29.96
N VAL A 15 23.75 -1.24 29.07
CA VAL A 15 23.74 -1.70 27.67
C VAL A 15 23.89 -3.22 27.59
N ASP A 16 24.79 -3.82 28.37
CA ASP A 16 24.98 -5.27 28.46
C ASP A 16 23.72 -5.96 28.97
N CYS A 17 23.03 -5.36 29.95
CA CYS A 17 21.75 -5.87 30.44
C CYS A 17 20.69 -5.90 29.32
N ALA A 18 20.57 -4.80 28.55
CA ALA A 18 19.64 -4.71 27.43
C ALA A 18 19.96 -5.73 26.32
N TYR A 19 21.23 -5.88 25.95
CA TYR A 19 21.66 -6.87 24.94
C TYR A 19 21.47 -8.31 25.42
N SER A 20 21.77 -8.60 26.68
CA SER A 20 21.53 -9.92 27.27
C SER A 20 20.04 -10.28 27.21
N ARG A 21 19.16 -9.32 27.51
CA ARG A 21 17.71 -9.52 27.37
C ARG A 21 17.30 -9.74 25.91
N LEU A 22 17.85 -8.97 24.96
CA LEU A 22 17.59 -9.14 23.53
C LEU A 22 18.00 -10.54 23.05
N ASP A 23 19.18 -11.01 23.44
CA ASP A 23 19.69 -12.33 23.06
C ASP A 23 18.84 -13.46 23.68
N ASN A 24 18.41 -13.32 24.93
CA ASN A 24 17.49 -14.25 25.57
C ASN A 24 16.12 -14.32 24.87
N LEU A 25 15.60 -13.18 24.40
CA LEU A 25 14.37 -13.15 23.61
C LEU A 25 14.58 -13.81 22.25
N ARG A 26 15.70 -13.54 21.56
CA ARG A 26 16.04 -14.17 20.28
C ARG A 26 16.16 -15.69 20.41
N SER A 27 16.83 -16.19 21.45
CA SER A 27 16.98 -17.63 21.71
C SER A 27 15.62 -18.28 22.00
N THR A 28 14.79 -17.64 22.82
CA THR A 28 13.44 -18.12 23.14
C THR A 28 12.55 -18.20 21.90
N ILE A 29 12.52 -17.16 21.07
CA ILE A 29 11.72 -17.14 19.84
C ILE A 29 12.24 -18.15 18.83
N ARG A 30 13.57 -18.30 18.68
CA ARG A 30 14.16 -19.32 17.81
C ARG A 30 13.79 -20.73 18.28
N ALA A 31 13.88 -21.03 19.57
CA ALA A 31 13.49 -22.34 20.11
C ALA A 31 12.00 -22.66 19.86
N ARG A 32 11.12 -21.65 19.96
CA ARG A 32 9.69 -21.80 19.62
C ARG A 32 9.47 -22.02 18.11
N LEU A 33 10.22 -21.32 17.25
CA LEU A 33 10.18 -21.56 15.81
C LEU A 33 10.64 -22.98 15.47
N ASP A 34 11.74 -23.43 16.08
CA ASP A 34 12.29 -24.76 15.86
C ASP A 34 11.31 -25.85 16.35
N SER A 35 10.62 -25.64 17.48
CA SER A 35 9.60 -26.59 17.96
C SER A 35 8.39 -26.66 17.04
N VAL A 36 7.90 -25.52 16.55
CA VAL A 36 6.79 -25.44 15.57
C VAL A 36 7.18 -26.13 14.26
N ARG A 37 8.43 -25.96 13.79
CA ARG A 37 8.93 -26.63 12.58
C ARG A 37 9.14 -28.13 12.78
N ALA A 38 9.67 -28.54 13.93
CA ALA A 38 9.97 -29.93 14.27
C ALA A 38 8.70 -30.79 14.48
N ALA A 39 7.56 -30.19 14.82
CA ALA A 39 6.27 -30.89 14.94
C ALA A 39 5.83 -31.61 13.63
N GLY A 40 6.47 -31.32 12.49
CA GLY A 40 6.23 -32.01 11.21
C GLY A 40 4.88 -31.65 10.56
N SER A 41 4.54 -32.33 9.46
CA SER A 41 3.32 -32.09 8.67
C SER A 41 2.15 -33.03 9.03
N HIS A 42 2.08 -33.51 10.27
CA HIS A 42 1.06 -34.47 10.71
C HIS A 42 -0.07 -33.71 11.42
N GLY A 43 -1.34 -34.05 11.13
CA GLY A 43 -2.50 -33.39 11.72
C GLY A 43 -3.57 -32.97 10.71
N SER A 44 -4.65 -32.39 11.22
CA SER A 44 -5.72 -31.83 10.38
C SER A 44 -5.21 -30.63 9.56
N PRO A 45 -5.87 -30.27 8.43
CA PRO A 45 -5.54 -29.06 7.68
C PRO A 45 -5.47 -27.78 8.54
N THR A 46 -6.33 -27.69 9.56
CA THR A 46 -6.34 -26.58 10.53
C THR A 46 -5.04 -26.52 11.33
N GLN A 47 -4.55 -27.64 11.86
CA GLN A 47 -3.31 -27.70 12.63
C GLN A 47 -2.08 -27.34 11.80
N ARG A 48 -2.06 -27.72 10.50
CA ARG A 48 -0.99 -27.31 9.58
C ARG A 48 -0.99 -25.80 9.34
N THR A 49 -2.17 -25.21 9.18
CA THR A 49 -2.34 -23.78 8.95
C THR A 49 -1.95 -22.97 10.19
N GLU A 50 -2.41 -23.38 11.37
CA GLU A 50 -2.01 -22.79 12.65
C GLU A 50 -0.49 -22.83 12.81
N ARG A 51 0.14 -23.98 12.54
CA ARG A 51 1.59 -24.15 12.59
C ARG A 51 2.32 -23.17 11.65
N ASP A 52 1.86 -23.06 10.41
CA ASP A 52 2.49 -22.17 9.42
C ASP A 52 2.31 -20.69 9.80
N SER A 53 1.18 -20.32 10.39
CA SER A 53 0.96 -18.97 10.94
C SER A 53 1.89 -18.67 12.12
N PHE A 54 2.04 -19.59 13.07
CA PHE A 54 2.98 -19.44 14.18
C PHE A 54 4.42 -19.39 13.71
N ALA A 55 4.80 -20.20 12.71
CA ALA A 55 6.14 -20.17 12.13
C ALA A 55 6.43 -18.80 11.52
N THR A 56 5.52 -18.27 10.69
CA THR A 56 5.64 -16.95 10.07
C THR A 56 5.73 -15.85 11.12
N MET A 57 4.84 -15.85 12.12
CA MET A 57 4.87 -14.91 13.25
C MET A 57 6.22 -14.91 13.98
N TYR A 58 6.79 -16.09 14.28
CA TYR A 58 8.09 -16.17 14.94
C TYR A 58 9.24 -15.74 14.03
N GLU A 59 9.18 -16.02 12.73
CA GLU A 59 10.16 -15.56 11.74
C GLU A 59 10.17 -14.04 11.61
N ASP A 60 9.01 -13.41 11.50
CA ASP A 60 8.84 -11.96 11.46
C ASP A 60 9.37 -11.32 12.74
N ARG A 61 9.01 -11.88 13.90
CA ARG A 61 9.51 -11.38 15.18
C ARG A 61 11.02 -11.51 15.30
N LEU A 62 11.60 -12.61 14.83
CA LEU A 62 13.04 -12.81 14.84
C LEU A 62 13.76 -11.86 13.89
N THR A 63 13.16 -11.54 12.74
CA THR A 63 13.66 -10.54 11.79
C THR A 63 13.68 -9.15 12.42
N GLN A 64 12.60 -8.74 13.10
CA GLN A 64 12.56 -7.48 13.86
C GLN A 64 13.66 -7.41 14.93
N LEU A 65 13.84 -8.47 15.73
CA LEU A 65 14.86 -8.48 16.79
C LEU A 65 16.30 -8.47 16.25
N ARG A 66 16.54 -9.04 15.06
CA ARG A 66 17.86 -8.99 14.40
C ARG A 66 18.17 -7.63 13.83
N ALA A 67 17.16 -6.94 13.29
CA ALA A 67 17.35 -5.65 12.63
C ALA A 67 17.74 -4.53 13.61
N VAL A 68 17.53 -4.75 14.91
CA VAL A 68 17.76 -3.80 16.01
C VAL A 68 19.08 -4.08 16.76
N GLU A 69 19.94 -4.96 16.21
CA GLU A 69 21.23 -5.32 16.80
C GLU A 69 22.18 -4.13 16.92
N ASP A 70 22.18 -3.23 15.93
CA ASP A 70 23.03 -2.03 15.93
C ASP A 70 22.36 -0.86 16.67
N ARG A 71 23.08 -0.28 17.64
CA ARG A 71 22.65 0.88 18.43
C ARG A 71 21.31 0.65 19.14
N LEU A 72 21.18 -0.46 19.84
CA LEU A 72 19.97 -0.83 20.59
C LEU A 72 19.54 0.27 21.57
N VAL A 73 20.51 0.76 22.35
CA VAL A 73 20.39 1.86 23.31
C VAL A 73 21.14 3.07 22.75
N PHE A 74 20.54 4.25 22.80
CA PHE A 74 21.19 5.47 22.33
C PHE A 74 21.00 6.66 23.27
N GLY A 75 20.20 6.53 24.32
CA GLY A 75 20.04 7.61 25.28
C GLY A 75 19.42 7.20 26.60
N ARG A 76 19.43 8.15 27.53
CA ARG A 76 18.85 8.03 28.87
C ARG A 76 18.22 9.37 29.28
N LEU A 77 17.11 9.29 30.00
CA LEU A 77 16.48 10.42 30.68
C LEU A 77 16.54 10.20 32.18
N ASP A 78 16.91 11.26 32.90
CA ASP A 78 16.87 11.30 34.36
C ASP A 78 15.82 12.33 34.78
N ASN A 79 14.89 11.94 35.66
CA ASN A 79 13.87 12.83 36.18
C ASN A 79 14.21 13.38 37.58
N LEU A 80 13.38 14.29 38.09
CA LEU A 80 13.54 14.92 39.41
C LEU A 80 13.56 13.92 40.59
N GLU A 81 12.95 12.75 40.41
CA GLU A 81 12.93 11.67 41.41
C GLU A 81 14.17 10.77 41.36
N GLY A 82 15.11 11.05 40.43
CA GLY A 82 16.30 10.24 40.19
C GLY A 82 16.03 8.94 39.44
N ILE A 83 14.83 8.77 38.87
CA ILE A 83 14.46 7.62 38.06
C ILE A 83 15.13 7.76 36.69
N ARG A 84 15.89 6.72 36.32
CA ARG A 84 16.58 6.62 35.05
C ARG A 84 15.74 5.84 34.06
N ARG A 85 15.55 6.40 32.86
CA ARG A 85 14.83 5.74 31.76
C ARG A 85 15.72 5.67 30.54
N TYR A 86 16.10 4.46 30.15
CA TYR A 86 16.84 4.22 28.92
C TYR A 86 15.91 4.24 27.71
N ILE A 87 16.38 4.90 26.65
CA ILE A 87 15.68 5.04 25.37
C ILE A 87 16.43 4.25 24.30
N GLY A 88 15.68 3.49 23.51
CA GLY A 88 16.22 2.63 22.49
C GLY A 88 15.26 2.39 21.33
N ARG A 89 15.72 1.58 20.38
CA ARG A 89 14.95 1.28 19.14
C ARG A 89 13.68 0.47 19.40
N ILE A 90 13.69 -0.39 20.41
CA ILE A 90 12.58 -1.25 20.80
C ILE A 90 12.36 -1.18 22.30
N GLY A 91 11.12 -1.47 22.71
CA GLY A 91 10.81 -1.72 24.12
C GLY A 91 11.32 -3.08 24.57
N LEU A 92 12.08 -3.11 25.67
CA LEU A 92 12.49 -4.34 26.35
C LEU A 92 11.99 -4.32 27.79
N LEU A 93 11.34 -5.41 28.18
CA LEU A 93 10.86 -5.62 29.54
C LEU A 93 11.68 -6.73 30.22
N SER A 94 11.90 -6.59 31.52
CA SER A 94 12.42 -7.65 32.38
C SER A 94 11.47 -8.84 32.45
N GLU A 95 11.87 -9.92 33.13
CA GLU A 95 10.98 -11.05 33.38
C GLU A 95 9.82 -10.69 34.32
N ASN A 96 10.02 -9.68 35.18
CA ASN A 96 9.00 -9.15 36.09
C ASN A 96 8.15 -8.04 35.45
N HIS A 97 8.30 -7.81 34.14
CA HIS A 97 7.62 -6.75 33.37
C HIS A 97 8.08 -5.31 33.68
N ASP A 98 9.24 -5.13 34.30
CA ASP A 98 9.83 -3.79 34.48
C ASP A 98 10.47 -3.30 33.17
N PRO A 99 10.37 -2.00 32.83
CA PRO A 99 10.97 -1.45 31.62
C PRO A 99 12.50 -1.39 31.75
N ILE A 100 13.20 -2.22 30.97
CA ILE A 100 14.66 -2.15 30.81
C ILE A 100 15.01 -1.08 29.78
N LEU A 101 14.27 -1.06 28.66
CA LEU A 101 14.49 -0.15 27.55
C LEU A 101 13.15 0.35 27.04
N THR A 102 13.02 1.66 26.88
CA THR A 102 11.81 2.30 26.36
C THR A 102 11.95 2.49 24.85
N ASP A 103 10.94 2.08 24.10
CA ASP A 103 10.87 2.32 22.66
C ASP A 103 10.81 3.82 22.37
N TRP A 104 11.63 4.30 21.44
CA TRP A 104 11.65 5.71 21.03
C TRP A 104 10.29 6.23 20.55
N ARG A 105 9.42 5.34 20.05
CA ARG A 105 8.07 5.68 19.56
C ARG A 105 7.07 5.89 20.71
N ALA A 106 7.36 5.39 21.91
CA ALA A 106 6.47 5.53 23.05
C ALA A 106 6.32 7.00 23.48
N GLU A 107 5.15 7.38 24.00
CA GLU A 107 4.94 8.72 24.58
C GLU A 107 5.89 8.98 25.77
N ALA A 108 6.26 7.93 26.51
CA ALA A 108 7.23 8.02 27.60
C ALA A 108 8.66 8.40 27.15
N ALA A 109 8.96 8.28 25.85
CA ALA A 109 10.24 8.69 25.25
C ALA A 109 10.18 10.10 24.65
N ARG A 110 8.99 10.71 24.54
CA ARG A 110 8.79 12.04 23.93
C ARG A 110 9.66 13.15 24.54
N PRO A 111 9.85 13.23 25.87
CA PRO A 111 10.75 14.24 26.45
C PRO A 111 12.19 14.14 25.95
N PHE A 112 12.64 12.97 25.49
CA PHE A 112 13.98 12.81 24.91
C PHE A 112 14.20 13.67 23.66
N TYR A 113 13.15 14.08 22.95
CA TYR A 113 13.26 14.88 21.74
C TYR A 113 12.75 16.32 21.92
N GLU A 114 11.63 16.49 22.62
CA GLU A 114 10.97 17.80 22.72
C GLU A 114 11.36 18.61 23.97
N ALA A 115 11.92 17.98 25.01
CA ALA A 115 12.24 18.70 26.24
C ALA A 115 13.35 19.73 25.98
N THR A 116 13.13 20.93 26.50
CA THR A 116 14.07 22.06 26.42
C THR A 116 14.27 22.63 27.82
N PRO A 117 15.35 23.40 28.08
CA PRO A 117 15.55 23.99 29.41
C PRO A 117 14.41 24.91 29.88
N SER A 118 13.64 25.47 28.95
CA SER A 118 12.44 26.26 29.25
C SER A 118 11.15 25.45 29.41
N ASN A 119 11.13 24.21 28.94
CA ASN A 119 9.96 23.33 28.93
C ASN A 119 10.41 21.86 29.02
N HIS A 120 10.86 21.45 30.20
CA HIS A 120 11.43 20.12 30.45
C HIS A 120 10.52 19.20 31.27
N GLY A 121 9.45 19.72 31.87
CA GLY A 121 8.56 18.95 32.74
C GLY A 121 9.31 18.44 33.98
N ASP A 122 9.27 17.13 34.21
CA ASP A 122 9.98 16.46 35.30
C ASP A 122 11.39 15.99 34.93
N ILE A 123 11.82 16.20 33.68
CA ILE A 123 13.14 15.76 33.21
C ILE A 123 14.20 16.77 33.65
N VAL A 124 15.27 16.25 34.25
CA VAL A 124 16.42 17.04 34.71
C VAL A 124 17.55 16.98 33.71
N MET A 125 17.85 15.78 33.20
CA MET A 125 18.99 15.54 32.33
C MET A 125 18.65 14.55 31.22
N ARG A 126 19.20 14.82 30.04
CA ARG A 126 19.22 13.93 28.88
C ARG A 126 20.66 13.52 28.61
N ARG A 127 20.91 12.21 28.54
CA ARG A 127 22.21 11.66 28.15
C ARG A 127 22.11 10.99 26.79
N HIS A 128 23.03 11.32 25.88
CA HIS A 128 23.23 10.60 24.63
C HIS A 128 24.33 9.56 24.82
N ILE A 129 24.10 8.35 24.31
CA ILE A 129 25.01 7.20 24.45
C ILE A 129 25.44 6.76 23.06
N THR A 130 26.74 6.85 22.78
CA THR A 130 27.32 6.42 21.51
C THR A 130 27.83 5.00 21.62
N LEU A 131 27.28 4.10 20.80
CA LEU A 131 27.69 2.71 20.71
C LEU A 131 28.53 2.46 19.46
N LYS A 132 29.59 1.64 19.62
CA LYS A 132 30.26 0.94 18.52
C LYS A 132 29.96 -0.54 18.68
N PHE A 133 29.10 -1.08 17.82
CA PHE A 133 28.46 -2.38 18.04
C PHE A 133 27.75 -2.42 19.40
N ARG A 134 28.25 -3.21 20.36
CA ARG A 134 27.70 -3.35 21.71
C ARG A 134 28.52 -2.62 22.78
N GLU A 135 29.60 -1.94 22.40
CA GLU A 135 30.47 -1.22 23.33
C GLU A 135 30.11 0.27 23.39
N VAL A 136 30.01 0.82 24.60
CA VAL A 136 29.83 2.24 24.86
C VAL A 136 31.16 2.96 24.66
N VAL A 137 31.22 3.78 23.62
CA VAL A 137 32.43 4.53 23.24
C VAL A 137 32.37 6.01 23.61
N GLY A 138 31.18 6.52 23.95
CA GLY A 138 31.01 7.91 24.36
C GLY A 138 29.67 8.18 25.03
N VAL A 139 29.67 9.16 25.94
CA VAL A 139 28.48 9.66 26.62
C VAL A 139 28.50 11.19 26.63
N GLU A 140 27.35 11.80 26.43
CA GLU A 140 27.19 13.26 26.42
C GLU A 140 25.95 13.66 27.21
N ASP A 141 26.10 14.62 28.12
CA ASP A 141 25.02 15.09 28.98
C ASP A 141 24.53 16.46 28.56
N GLU A 142 23.21 16.59 28.51
CA GLU A 142 22.50 17.82 28.33
C GLU A 142 21.56 18.04 29.52
N ILE A 143 21.76 19.16 30.20
CA ILE A 143 21.00 19.49 31.39
C ILE A 143 19.86 20.40 31.00
N LEU A 144 18.66 19.99 31.38
CA LEU A 144 17.43 20.68 31.08
C LEU A 144 16.96 21.52 32.27
N ASP A 145 17.18 21.04 33.50
CA ASP A 145 16.97 21.88 34.69
C ASP A 145 18.27 22.61 35.08
N ILE A 146 18.36 23.90 34.73
CA ILE A 146 19.54 24.74 34.98
C ILE A 146 19.76 25.00 36.48
N HIS A 147 18.74 24.77 37.31
CA HIS A 147 18.81 25.00 38.77
C HIS A 147 19.15 23.74 39.56
N SER A 148 19.32 22.61 38.89
CA SER A 148 19.56 21.33 39.55
C SER A 148 21.05 21.11 39.89
N ASP A 149 21.30 20.27 40.90
CA ASP A 149 22.67 19.93 41.33
C ASP A 149 23.47 19.17 40.24
N GLU A 150 22.77 18.66 39.23
CA GLU A 150 23.34 17.97 38.06
C GLU A 150 24.21 18.91 37.23
N VAL A 151 23.98 20.23 37.26
CA VAL A 151 24.82 21.23 36.56
C VAL A 151 26.27 21.17 37.02
N ASN A 152 26.47 21.15 38.34
CA ASN A 152 27.80 21.06 38.91
C ASN A 152 28.43 19.68 38.66
N LYS A 153 27.63 18.60 38.69
CA LYS A 153 28.10 17.23 38.44
C LYS A 153 28.58 17.05 37.00
N ALA A 154 27.78 17.41 35.99
CA ALA A 154 28.16 17.22 34.59
C ALA A 154 29.33 18.12 34.17
N SER A 155 29.39 19.36 34.69
CA SER A 155 30.52 20.26 34.44
C SER A 155 31.83 19.70 35.02
N GLN A 156 31.82 19.12 36.23
CA GLN A 156 33.00 18.46 36.81
C GLN A 156 33.37 17.15 36.12
N GLN A 157 32.40 16.50 35.47
CA GLN A 157 32.56 15.22 34.77
C GLN A 157 33.01 15.38 33.32
N GLY A 158 32.95 16.59 32.75
CA GLY A 158 33.37 16.89 31.39
C GLY A 158 32.43 16.37 30.30
N THR A 159 31.17 16.07 30.65
CA THR A 159 30.14 15.56 29.73
C THR A 159 29.22 16.63 29.16
N LEU A 160 29.36 17.88 29.62
CA LEU A 160 28.48 18.99 29.29
C LEU A 160 28.74 19.53 27.87
N THR A 161 27.98 19.07 26.87
CA THR A 161 28.03 19.58 25.49
C THR A 161 26.67 19.43 24.82
N GLY A 162 26.01 20.54 24.47
CA GLY A 162 24.63 20.54 23.96
C GLY A 162 24.42 20.12 22.50
N GLU A 163 25.49 19.95 21.70
CA GLU A 163 25.38 19.67 20.25
C GLU A 163 26.30 18.53 19.75
N GLY A 164 26.96 17.79 20.66
CA GLY A 164 27.99 16.81 20.33
C GLY A 164 27.50 15.64 19.46
N ALA A 165 26.35 15.04 19.78
CA ALA A 165 25.77 13.93 19.02
C ALA A 165 25.43 14.31 17.57
N LEU A 166 24.93 15.53 17.35
CA LEU A 166 24.67 16.06 16.01
C LEU A 166 26.00 16.31 15.28
N LEU A 167 26.99 16.93 15.91
CA LEU A 167 28.32 17.19 15.34
C LEU A 167 29.11 15.90 15.04
N ALA A 168 29.01 14.89 15.90
CA ALA A 168 29.60 13.57 15.72
C ALA A 168 28.92 12.82 14.56
N SER A 169 27.60 12.98 14.40
CA SER A 169 26.88 12.47 13.23
C SER A 169 27.30 13.18 11.94
N LEU A 170 27.50 14.50 11.97
CA LEU A 170 27.97 15.32 10.85
C LEU A 170 29.41 14.98 10.42
N GLY A 171 30.28 14.63 11.38
CA GLY A 171 31.66 14.21 11.14
C GLY A 171 31.82 12.77 10.64
N SER A 172 30.77 11.95 10.71
CA SER A 172 30.82 10.57 10.21
C SER A 172 30.88 10.56 8.67
N ARG A 173 31.78 9.74 8.09
CA ARG A 173 31.89 9.59 6.62
C ARG A 173 30.54 9.14 6.06
N ARG A 174 29.92 9.96 5.20
CA ARG A 174 28.74 9.58 4.43
C ARG A 174 29.10 8.41 3.51
N THR A 175 28.67 7.20 3.87
CA THR A 175 28.96 5.95 3.14
C THR A 175 28.07 5.74 1.92
N GLY A 176 27.36 6.78 1.45
CA GLY A 176 26.32 6.66 0.43
C GLY A 176 25.04 5.96 0.92
N LYS A 177 24.98 5.58 2.20
CA LYS A 177 23.79 5.10 2.90
C LYS A 177 23.30 6.18 3.86
N MET A 178 21.98 6.40 3.93
CA MET A 178 21.32 7.24 4.93
C MET A 178 21.66 6.71 6.32
N THR A 179 22.30 7.55 7.11
CA THR A 179 22.58 7.25 8.51
C THR A 179 21.28 7.26 9.29
N ASP A 180 21.13 6.30 10.19
CA ASP A 180 20.01 6.29 11.12
C ASP A 180 20.03 7.56 11.98
N ILE A 181 18.89 8.27 12.01
CA ILE A 181 18.78 9.58 12.66
C ILE A 181 18.12 9.51 14.04
N VAL A 182 17.64 8.35 14.51
CA VAL A 182 16.81 8.26 15.74
C VAL A 182 17.44 9.00 16.91
N ALA A 183 18.73 8.77 17.16
CA ALA A 183 19.46 9.40 18.27
C ALA A 183 19.68 10.92 18.11
N THR A 184 19.42 11.46 16.92
CA THR A 184 19.68 12.85 16.52
C THR A 184 18.43 13.59 16.03
N ILE A 185 17.24 12.99 16.18
CA ILE A 185 15.97 13.62 15.79
C ILE A 185 15.83 14.94 16.56
N GLN A 186 15.65 16.03 15.82
CA GLN A 186 15.43 17.35 16.40
C GLN A 186 13.97 17.54 16.80
N ALA A 187 13.69 18.48 17.72
CA ALA A 187 12.33 18.74 18.20
C ALA A 187 11.33 19.09 17.06
N GLU A 188 11.77 19.83 16.04
CA GLU A 188 10.94 20.12 14.86
C GLU A 188 10.63 18.87 14.02
N GLN A 189 11.58 17.94 13.93
CA GLN A 189 11.42 16.67 13.21
C GLN A 189 10.52 15.72 14.00
N ASP A 190 10.66 15.63 15.32
CA ASP A 190 9.78 14.82 16.18
C ASP A 190 8.33 15.27 16.10
N ARG A 191 8.08 16.60 16.06
CA ARG A 191 6.73 17.15 15.85
C ARG A 191 6.11 16.67 14.53
N ILE A 192 6.91 16.58 13.46
CA ILE A 192 6.45 16.05 12.16
C ILE A 192 6.19 14.55 12.28
N ILE A 193 7.09 13.79 12.91
CA ILE A 193 6.98 12.33 13.10
C ILE A 193 5.71 11.98 13.88
N ARG A 194 5.46 12.67 15.00
CA ARG A 194 4.33 12.39 15.92
C ARG A 194 3.01 13.02 15.54
N ALA A 195 2.95 13.79 14.45
CA ALA A 195 1.72 14.42 14.05
C ALA A 195 0.59 13.38 13.76
N PRO A 196 -0.68 13.65 14.15
CA PRO A 196 -1.82 12.80 13.84
C PRO A 196 -1.90 12.19 12.44
N LEU A 197 -2.46 10.98 12.35
CA LEU A 197 -2.65 10.20 11.12
C LEU A 197 -3.70 10.78 10.16
N ASP A 198 -4.72 11.46 10.68
CA ASP A 198 -5.92 11.90 9.95
C ASP A 198 -5.73 13.16 9.10
N ARG A 199 -4.48 13.51 8.77
CA ARG A 199 -4.12 14.69 8.00
C ARG A 199 -3.03 14.41 6.97
N THR A 200 -3.07 15.18 5.89
CA THR A 200 -1.96 15.29 4.94
C THR A 200 -0.90 16.23 5.51
N ILE A 201 0.36 15.80 5.49
CA ILE A 201 1.51 16.59 5.91
C ILE A 201 2.45 16.77 4.72
N VAL A 202 2.90 18.00 4.50
CA VAL A 202 3.93 18.34 3.52
C VAL A 202 5.20 18.71 4.27
N VAL A 203 6.29 18.01 3.99
CA VAL A 203 7.62 18.22 4.56
C VAL A 203 8.52 18.77 3.46
N GLN A 204 8.68 20.09 3.47
CA GLN A 204 9.53 20.82 2.54
C GLN A 204 10.83 21.25 3.24
N GLY A 205 11.95 21.14 2.54
CA GLY A 205 13.26 21.59 3.04
C GLY A 205 14.36 21.35 2.01
N GLY A 206 15.56 21.89 2.25
CA GLY A 206 16.67 21.81 1.30
C GLY A 206 17.35 20.42 1.21
N PRO A 207 18.33 20.25 0.30
CA PRO A 207 19.15 19.06 0.24
C PRO A 207 19.83 18.77 1.59
N GLY A 208 19.85 17.50 2.00
CA GLY A 208 20.61 17.06 3.19
C GLY A 208 19.97 17.36 4.55
N THR A 209 18.75 17.92 4.60
CA THR A 209 18.03 18.19 5.87
C THR A 209 17.35 16.95 6.48
N GLY A 210 17.52 15.76 5.88
CA GLY A 210 17.00 14.51 6.42
C GLY A 210 15.50 14.26 6.19
N LYS A 211 14.85 14.96 5.25
CA LYS A 211 13.40 14.87 5.02
C LYS A 211 12.87 13.45 4.81
N THR A 212 13.56 12.68 3.95
CA THR A 212 13.24 11.28 3.70
C THR A 212 13.29 10.47 4.99
N ALA A 213 14.34 10.66 5.81
CA ALA A 213 14.47 9.98 7.09
C ALA A 213 13.29 10.34 8.01
N VAL A 214 12.96 11.62 8.14
CA VAL A 214 11.80 12.09 8.93
C VAL A 214 10.51 11.41 8.48
N ALA A 215 10.28 11.26 7.18
CA ALA A 215 9.08 10.59 6.67
C ALA A 215 9.05 9.07 6.91
N LEU A 216 10.20 8.40 6.83
CA LEU A 216 10.29 6.98 7.19
C LEU A 216 10.07 6.76 8.69
N HIS A 217 10.67 7.61 9.54
CA HIS A 217 10.44 7.57 10.98
C HIS A 217 8.98 7.89 11.33
N ARG A 218 8.34 8.81 10.60
CA ARG A 218 6.90 9.06 10.70
C ARG A 218 6.09 7.81 10.38
N ALA A 219 6.37 7.13 9.26
CA ALA A 219 5.68 5.89 8.91
C ALA A 219 5.81 4.83 10.02
N ALA A 220 7.01 4.65 10.58
CA ALA A 220 7.26 3.73 11.69
C ALA A 220 6.52 4.14 12.98
N TYR A 221 6.48 5.43 13.31
CA TYR A 221 5.70 5.93 14.45
C TYR A 221 4.21 5.68 14.27
N LEU A 222 3.68 5.91 13.07
CA LEU A 222 2.26 5.70 12.76
C LEU A 222 1.90 4.20 12.83
N LEU A 223 2.74 3.32 12.30
CA LEU A 223 2.57 1.86 12.41
C LEU A 223 2.56 1.37 13.86
N TYR A 224 3.40 1.95 14.71
CA TYR A 224 3.42 1.67 16.14
C TYR A 224 2.16 2.20 16.86
N THR A 225 1.86 3.48 16.68
CA THR A 225 0.79 4.18 17.44
C THR A 225 -0.61 3.81 16.95
N HIS A 226 -0.77 3.59 15.65
CA HIS A 226 -2.04 3.25 14.99
C HIS A 226 -2.08 1.82 14.47
N ARG A 227 -1.35 0.92 15.14
CA ARG A 227 -1.22 -0.50 14.80
C ARG A 227 -2.54 -1.17 14.38
N ARG A 228 -3.60 -1.04 15.19
CA ARG A 228 -4.92 -1.62 14.88
C ARG A 228 -5.52 -1.17 13.53
N LYS A 229 -5.25 0.06 13.09
CA LYS A 229 -5.75 0.61 11.82
C LYS A 229 -4.83 0.22 10.66
N LEU A 230 -3.52 0.29 10.87
CA LEU A 230 -2.53 0.14 9.79
C LEU A 230 -2.09 -1.31 9.56
N GLU A 231 -2.21 -2.21 10.52
CA GLU A 231 -1.92 -3.64 10.33
C GLU A 231 -2.72 -4.26 9.19
N ARG A 232 -3.99 -3.83 9.03
CA ARG A 232 -4.89 -4.36 7.99
C ARG A 232 -4.82 -3.62 6.68
N SER A 233 -4.42 -2.35 6.68
CA SER A 233 -4.45 -1.49 5.50
C SER A 233 -3.07 -1.26 4.90
N GLY A 234 -2.00 -1.50 5.66
CA GLY A 234 -0.62 -1.28 5.25
C GLY A 234 -0.26 0.19 5.05
N VAL A 235 1.03 0.44 4.84
CA VAL A 235 1.57 1.74 4.45
C VAL A 235 2.22 1.62 3.08
N LEU A 236 1.87 2.49 2.15
CA LEU A 236 2.52 2.58 0.85
C LEU A 236 3.61 3.65 0.88
N ILE A 237 4.81 3.32 0.41
CA ILE A 237 5.88 4.28 0.17
C ILE A 237 6.13 4.37 -1.33
N VAL A 238 6.01 5.59 -1.83
CA VAL A 238 6.24 5.94 -3.22
C VAL A 238 7.58 6.66 -3.31
N GLY A 239 8.52 6.06 -4.04
CA GLY A 239 9.85 6.62 -4.25
C GLY A 239 10.14 6.90 -5.72
N PRO A 240 11.15 7.75 -6.01
CA PRO A 240 11.50 8.16 -7.37
C PRO A 240 12.12 7.06 -8.22
N SER A 241 12.75 6.05 -7.60
CA SER A 241 13.44 4.98 -8.34
C SER A 241 13.50 3.66 -7.58
N SER A 242 13.65 2.55 -8.30
CA SER A 242 13.83 1.23 -7.68
C SER A 242 15.11 1.12 -6.85
N ALA A 243 16.16 1.87 -7.20
CA ALA A 243 17.40 1.93 -6.41
C ALA A 243 17.16 2.57 -5.04
N PHE A 244 16.36 3.64 -5.01
CA PHE A 244 15.93 4.29 -3.79
C PHE A 244 15.02 3.40 -2.93
N LEU A 245 14.11 2.64 -3.55
CA LEU A 245 13.25 1.72 -2.78
C LEU A 245 14.03 0.57 -2.16
N ARG A 246 14.97 -0.04 -2.89
CA ARG A 246 15.89 -1.05 -2.33
C ARG A 246 16.70 -0.51 -1.15
N TYR A 247 16.95 0.79 -1.14
CA TYR A 247 17.60 1.46 -0.03
C TYR A 247 16.66 1.58 1.18
N ILE A 248 15.41 2.01 0.98
CA ILE A 248 14.37 2.07 2.04
C ILE A 248 14.10 0.70 2.65
N ASP A 249 14.05 -0.35 1.84
CA ASP A 249 13.79 -1.72 2.30
C ASP A 249 14.89 -2.25 3.25
N GLN A 250 16.06 -1.59 3.32
CA GLN A 250 17.10 -1.88 4.32
C GLN A 250 16.91 -1.10 5.62
N VAL A 251 16.24 0.05 5.57
CA VAL A 251 16.08 0.96 6.72
C VAL A 251 14.82 0.64 7.52
N LEU A 252 13.69 0.36 6.88
CA LEU A 252 12.44 0.08 7.59
C LEU A 252 12.48 -1.16 8.49
N PRO A 253 13.13 -2.29 8.11
CA PRO A 253 13.30 -3.41 9.02
C PRO A 253 14.08 -3.02 10.27
N SER A 254 15.09 -2.14 10.15
CA SER A 254 15.85 -1.61 11.30
C SER A 254 15.02 -0.71 12.22
N LEU A 255 13.83 -0.29 11.77
CA LEU A 255 12.81 0.40 12.57
C LEU A 255 11.76 -0.56 13.15
N GLY A 256 11.86 -1.86 12.85
CA GLY A 256 11.01 -2.92 13.40
C GLY A 256 9.69 -3.14 12.66
N GLU A 257 9.56 -2.70 11.41
CA GLU A 257 8.29 -2.71 10.66
C GLU A 257 8.29 -3.70 9.48
N THR A 258 7.20 -4.45 9.33
CA THR A 258 7.00 -5.46 8.26
C THR A 258 5.77 -5.21 7.38
N GLY A 259 4.98 -4.16 7.66
CA GLY A 259 3.71 -3.85 6.98
C GLY A 259 3.78 -2.73 5.92
N VAL A 260 4.91 -2.61 5.22
CA VAL A 260 5.17 -1.52 4.28
C VAL A 260 5.31 -2.06 2.86
N VAL A 261 4.65 -1.39 1.91
CA VAL A 261 4.77 -1.67 0.48
C VAL A 261 5.54 -0.53 -0.18
N SER A 262 6.67 -0.86 -0.81
CA SER A 262 7.54 0.10 -1.51
C SER A 262 7.30 -0.01 -3.02
N ARG A 263 6.86 1.06 -3.69
CA ARG A 263 6.62 1.08 -5.15
C ARG A 263 7.08 2.39 -5.80
N THR A 264 7.41 2.34 -7.09
CA THR A 264 7.51 3.55 -7.91
C THR A 264 6.16 3.82 -8.54
N ILE A 265 5.93 5.04 -9.06
CA ILE A 265 4.75 5.34 -9.88
C ILE A 265 4.63 4.36 -11.07
N ALA A 266 5.77 4.03 -11.70
CA ALA A 266 5.82 3.16 -12.88
C ALA A 266 5.41 1.70 -12.59
N ASP A 267 5.52 1.26 -11.33
CA ASP A 267 5.25 -0.10 -10.87
C ASP A 267 4.02 -0.20 -9.97
N LEU A 268 3.21 0.86 -9.88
CA LEU A 268 2.09 0.94 -8.93
C LEU A 268 0.86 0.13 -9.37
N ILE A 269 0.77 -0.25 -10.65
CA ILE A 269 -0.22 -1.20 -11.13
C ILE A 269 0.42 -2.60 -11.10
N PRO A 270 -0.16 -3.57 -10.35
CA PRO A 270 0.38 -4.92 -10.28
C PRO A 270 0.54 -5.56 -11.66
N ASN A 271 1.64 -6.29 -11.86
CA ASN A 271 1.98 -7.00 -13.10
C ASN A 271 2.20 -6.10 -14.34
N ILE A 272 2.27 -4.78 -14.18
CA ILE A 272 2.58 -3.84 -15.26
C ILE A 272 3.85 -3.09 -14.91
N HIS A 273 4.86 -3.23 -15.76
CA HIS A 273 6.17 -2.59 -15.60
C HIS A 273 6.48 -1.75 -16.84
N ALA A 274 6.50 -0.43 -16.68
CA ALA A 274 6.88 0.49 -17.74
C ALA A 274 8.31 1.00 -17.54
N THR A 275 9.22 0.58 -18.43
CA THR A 275 10.62 1.01 -18.40
C THR A 275 10.92 2.12 -19.40
N VAL A 276 10.05 2.31 -20.40
CA VAL A 276 10.24 3.31 -21.45
C VAL A 276 9.87 4.70 -20.93
N GLN A 277 10.70 5.69 -21.20
CA GLN A 277 10.44 7.08 -20.83
C GLN A 277 9.92 7.88 -22.03
N ASP A 278 8.97 8.76 -21.76
CA ASP A 278 8.50 9.74 -22.73
C ASP A 278 9.50 10.91 -22.85
N THR A 279 9.38 11.69 -23.92
CA THR A 279 10.00 13.01 -23.97
C THR A 279 9.43 13.89 -22.85
N PRO A 280 10.18 14.86 -22.29
CA PRO A 280 9.68 15.73 -21.23
C PRO A 280 8.38 16.45 -21.59
N HIS A 281 8.22 16.85 -22.86
CA HIS A 281 6.99 17.47 -23.35
C HIS A 281 5.80 16.51 -23.35
N ALA A 282 5.97 15.29 -23.86
CA ALA A 282 4.93 14.27 -23.85
C ALA A 282 4.55 13.83 -22.43
N ALA A 283 5.54 13.65 -21.54
CA ALA A 283 5.32 13.35 -20.12
C ALA A 283 4.50 14.45 -19.43
N LYS A 284 4.84 15.72 -19.67
CA LYS A 284 4.10 16.88 -19.16
C LYS A 284 2.63 16.85 -19.63
N LEU A 285 2.39 16.62 -20.91
CA LEU A 285 1.03 16.56 -21.48
C LEU A 285 0.22 15.41 -20.88
N LYS A 286 0.79 14.20 -20.78
CA LYS A 286 0.15 13.03 -20.18
C LYS A 286 -0.15 13.24 -18.69
N GLY A 287 0.74 13.92 -17.97
CA GLY A 287 0.61 14.23 -16.56
C GLY A 287 -0.45 15.28 -16.20
N MET A 288 -1.01 16.00 -17.20
CA MET A 288 -2.01 17.03 -16.94
C MET A 288 -3.33 16.45 -16.43
N TYR A 289 -3.93 17.10 -15.44
CA TYR A 289 -5.22 16.69 -14.86
C TYR A 289 -6.36 16.60 -15.90
N ARG A 290 -6.30 17.41 -16.97
CA ARG A 290 -7.28 17.39 -18.07
C ARG A 290 -7.30 16.05 -18.81
N MET A 291 -6.24 15.25 -18.74
CA MET A 291 -6.17 13.95 -19.42
C MET A 291 -7.21 12.96 -18.90
N LYS A 292 -7.67 13.09 -17.65
CA LYS A 292 -8.80 12.30 -17.13
C LYS A 292 -10.05 12.41 -18.02
N ASN A 293 -10.34 13.62 -18.52
CA ASN A 293 -11.50 13.88 -19.36
C ASN A 293 -11.29 13.28 -20.75
N VAL A 294 -10.05 13.24 -21.24
CA VAL A 294 -9.70 12.61 -22.52
C VAL A 294 -9.98 11.11 -22.46
N ILE A 295 -9.58 10.43 -21.38
CA ILE A 295 -9.88 9.02 -21.15
C ILE A 295 -11.40 8.80 -21.06
N GLN A 296 -12.11 9.61 -20.28
CA GLN A 296 -13.57 9.53 -20.17
C GLN A 296 -14.27 9.71 -21.52
N ASN A 297 -13.88 10.73 -22.28
CA ASN A 297 -14.42 11.00 -23.62
C ASN A 297 -14.13 9.84 -24.59
N ALA A 298 -12.92 9.27 -24.54
CA ALA A 298 -12.54 8.14 -25.37
C ALA A 298 -13.38 6.88 -25.07
N ILE A 299 -13.78 6.67 -23.82
CA ILE A 299 -14.69 5.59 -23.41
C ILE A 299 -16.12 5.90 -23.88
N CYS A 300 -16.63 7.10 -23.59
CA CYS A 300 -18.00 7.49 -23.97
C CYS A 300 -18.23 7.44 -25.49
N ALA A 301 -17.24 7.82 -26.30
CA ALA A 301 -17.32 7.79 -27.76
C ALA A 301 -17.47 6.37 -28.35
N ARG A 302 -17.31 5.32 -27.54
CA ARG A 302 -17.49 3.91 -27.94
C ARG A 302 -18.91 3.40 -27.74
N ILE A 303 -19.73 4.14 -26.99
CA ILE A 303 -21.15 3.89 -26.85
C ILE A 303 -21.86 4.59 -28.01
N ARG A 304 -22.50 3.82 -28.88
CA ARG A 304 -23.15 4.35 -30.10
C ARG A 304 -24.34 3.51 -30.51
N ILE A 305 -25.14 4.04 -31.42
CA ILE A 305 -26.25 3.32 -32.03
C ILE A 305 -25.78 2.82 -33.41
N PRO A 306 -25.70 1.49 -33.64
CA PRO A 306 -25.38 0.94 -34.95
C PRO A 306 -26.40 1.40 -36.01
N LYS A 307 -25.93 1.68 -37.23
CA LYS A 307 -26.81 2.08 -38.35
C LYS A 307 -27.72 0.92 -38.80
N ASP A 308 -27.16 -0.29 -38.85
CA ASP A 308 -27.86 -1.48 -39.29
C ASP A 308 -28.33 -2.28 -38.07
N LEU A 309 -29.64 -2.31 -37.83
CA LEU A 309 -30.25 -3.08 -36.76
C LEU A 309 -30.91 -4.34 -37.33
N PRO A 310 -30.60 -5.54 -36.81
CA PRO A 310 -31.06 -6.79 -37.39
C PRO A 310 -32.52 -7.11 -37.03
N THR A 311 -33.18 -7.83 -37.94
CA THR A 311 -34.39 -8.60 -37.63
C THR A 311 -33.99 -10.04 -37.32
N LEU A 312 -34.35 -10.49 -36.12
CA LEU A 312 -34.04 -11.84 -35.62
C LEU A 312 -35.24 -12.76 -35.90
N ARG A 313 -34.97 -14.02 -36.26
CA ARG A 313 -36.01 -15.04 -36.41
C ARG A 313 -35.93 -16.03 -35.26
N ILE A 314 -36.99 -16.10 -34.45
CA ILE A 314 -37.06 -16.94 -33.24
C ILE A 314 -38.35 -17.74 -33.34
N ASN A 315 -38.25 -19.07 -33.36
CA ASN A 315 -39.41 -19.97 -33.47
C ASN A 315 -40.40 -19.57 -34.60
N GLY A 316 -39.90 -19.06 -35.72
CA GLY A 316 -40.70 -18.61 -36.86
C GLY A 316 -41.17 -17.15 -36.82
N PHE A 317 -41.09 -16.48 -35.66
CA PHE A 317 -41.45 -15.08 -35.51
C PHE A 317 -40.30 -14.13 -35.86
N ALA A 318 -40.63 -13.03 -36.54
CA ALA A 318 -39.67 -11.98 -36.88
C ALA A 318 -39.68 -10.87 -35.82
N VAL A 319 -38.60 -10.79 -35.04
CA VAL A 319 -38.43 -9.80 -33.98
C VAL A 319 -37.38 -8.78 -34.41
N GLN A 320 -37.82 -7.59 -34.77
CA GLN A 320 -36.93 -6.50 -35.18
C GLN A 320 -36.32 -5.82 -33.95
N LEU A 321 -35.00 -5.61 -33.94
CA LEU A 321 -34.34 -4.71 -32.99
C LEU A 321 -34.51 -3.26 -33.44
N LYS A 322 -35.07 -2.41 -32.58
CA LYS A 322 -35.32 -1.01 -32.90
C LYS A 322 -34.28 -0.08 -32.26
N LYS A 323 -34.22 1.15 -32.76
CA LYS A 323 -33.31 2.19 -32.25
C LYS A 323 -33.64 2.53 -30.80
N GLU A 324 -34.93 2.61 -30.50
CA GLU A 324 -35.46 2.97 -29.17
C GLU A 324 -35.06 1.92 -28.12
N ASP A 325 -34.93 0.65 -28.51
CA ASP A 325 -34.48 -0.42 -27.60
C ASP A 325 -33.03 -0.19 -27.15
N ILE A 326 -32.16 0.24 -28.07
CA ILE A 326 -30.76 0.53 -27.79
C ILE A 326 -30.63 1.79 -26.93
N GLU A 327 -31.40 2.85 -27.25
CA GLU A 327 -31.42 4.09 -26.48
C GLU A 327 -31.88 3.86 -25.04
N LEU A 328 -32.98 3.14 -24.86
CA LEU A 328 -33.50 2.78 -23.54
C LEU A 328 -32.49 1.95 -22.76
N ALA A 329 -31.88 0.93 -23.39
CA ALA A 329 -30.88 0.11 -22.74
C ALA A 329 -29.60 0.88 -22.37
N GLN A 330 -29.19 1.85 -23.19
CA GLN A 330 -28.06 2.74 -22.88
C GLN A 330 -28.37 3.64 -21.68
N LEU A 331 -29.58 4.21 -21.63
CA LEU A 331 -30.04 5.01 -20.49
C LEU A 331 -30.09 4.18 -19.20
N ASP A 332 -30.65 2.96 -19.26
CA ASP A 332 -30.70 2.05 -18.11
C ASP A 332 -29.29 1.70 -17.60
N ALA A 333 -28.37 1.42 -18.52
CA ALA A 333 -26.98 1.13 -18.16
C ALA A 333 -26.25 2.34 -17.56
N GLN A 334 -26.52 3.55 -18.04
CA GLN A 334 -25.92 4.78 -17.49
C GLN A 334 -26.46 5.11 -16.09
N ARG A 335 -27.74 4.83 -15.82
CA ARG A 335 -28.37 5.03 -14.50
C ARG A 335 -27.77 4.17 -13.38
N THR A 336 -27.06 3.08 -13.71
CA THR A 336 -26.41 2.25 -12.68
C THR A 336 -25.19 2.91 -12.06
N HIS A 337 -24.63 3.94 -12.72
CA HIS A 337 -23.34 4.55 -12.36
C HIS A 337 -22.18 3.55 -12.25
N GLN A 338 -22.32 2.35 -12.81
CA GLN A 338 -21.27 1.33 -12.82
C GLN A 338 -20.20 1.66 -13.87
N PRO A 339 -18.98 1.14 -13.71
CA PRO A 339 -17.95 1.20 -14.75
C PRO A 339 -18.42 0.62 -16.08
N HIS A 340 -17.85 1.11 -17.18
CA HIS A 340 -18.32 0.83 -18.55
C HIS A 340 -18.54 -0.66 -18.86
N ASN A 341 -17.63 -1.54 -18.46
CA ASN A 341 -17.73 -2.97 -18.73
C ASN A 341 -18.78 -3.67 -17.85
N GLN A 342 -18.96 -3.21 -16.62
CA GLN A 342 -20.01 -3.72 -15.73
C GLN A 342 -21.39 -3.25 -16.19
N ALA A 343 -21.53 -1.97 -16.54
CA ALA A 343 -22.77 -1.38 -17.07
C ALA A 343 -23.25 -2.09 -18.35
N ARG A 344 -22.34 -2.66 -19.14
CA ARG A 344 -22.67 -3.50 -20.29
C ARG A 344 -23.59 -4.68 -19.94
N LYS A 345 -23.48 -5.26 -18.73
CA LYS A 345 -24.34 -6.37 -18.30
C LYS A 345 -25.80 -5.92 -18.24
N THR A 346 -26.03 -4.72 -17.70
CA THR A 346 -27.35 -4.07 -17.64
C THR A 346 -27.85 -3.71 -19.04
N PHE A 347 -26.99 -3.11 -19.88
CA PHE A 347 -27.31 -2.81 -21.28
C PHE A 347 -27.81 -4.06 -22.03
N VAL A 348 -27.03 -5.15 -22.01
CA VAL A 348 -27.40 -6.40 -22.68
C VAL A 348 -28.69 -7.00 -22.11
N LYS A 349 -28.86 -6.98 -20.78
CA LYS A 349 -30.08 -7.44 -20.13
C LYS A 349 -31.31 -6.62 -20.57
N SER A 350 -31.18 -5.30 -20.68
CA SER A 350 -32.27 -4.41 -21.10
C SER A 350 -32.65 -4.67 -22.56
N VAL A 351 -31.67 -4.73 -23.49
CA VAL A 351 -31.94 -5.05 -24.90
C VAL A 351 -32.63 -6.41 -25.07
N ILE A 352 -32.14 -7.46 -24.39
CA ILE A 352 -32.75 -8.79 -24.45
C ILE A 352 -34.17 -8.77 -23.88
N SER A 353 -34.40 -7.99 -22.81
CA SER A 353 -35.73 -7.85 -22.22
C SER A 353 -36.70 -7.17 -23.18
N SER A 354 -36.27 -6.12 -23.90
CA SER A 354 -37.09 -5.47 -24.92
C SER A 354 -37.43 -6.38 -26.09
N LEU A 355 -36.45 -7.13 -26.61
CA LEU A 355 -36.67 -8.12 -27.67
C LEU A 355 -37.59 -9.25 -27.23
N ARG A 356 -37.41 -9.74 -26.00
CA ARG A 356 -38.25 -10.77 -25.40
C ARG A 356 -39.68 -10.27 -25.24
N ASN A 357 -39.90 -9.08 -24.70
CA ASN A 357 -41.23 -8.53 -24.53
C ASN A 357 -41.93 -8.37 -25.90
N ARG A 358 -41.21 -7.90 -26.93
CA ARG A 358 -41.73 -7.82 -28.30
C ARG A 358 -42.09 -9.17 -28.90
N TYR A 359 -41.31 -10.21 -28.60
CA TYR A 359 -41.65 -11.58 -28.99
C TYR A 359 -42.91 -12.06 -28.28
N LEU A 360 -43.02 -11.82 -26.96
CA LEU A 360 -44.19 -12.21 -26.16
C LEU A 360 -45.48 -11.51 -26.62
N GLU A 361 -45.40 -10.25 -27.06
CA GLU A 361 -46.52 -9.51 -27.65
C GLU A 361 -47.05 -10.13 -28.97
N GLN A 362 -46.27 -10.99 -29.64
CA GLN A 362 -46.69 -11.68 -30.86
C GLN A 362 -47.32 -13.05 -30.59
N LEU A 363 -47.32 -13.53 -29.34
CA LEU A 363 -47.91 -14.81 -28.97
C LEU A 363 -49.38 -14.64 -28.58
N ASP A 364 -50.21 -15.55 -29.06
CA ASP A 364 -51.63 -15.61 -28.69
C ASP A 364 -51.90 -16.38 -27.38
N TYR A 365 -50.84 -16.71 -26.61
CA TYR A 365 -50.92 -17.48 -25.38
C TYR A 365 -49.92 -17.00 -24.32
N VAL A 366 -50.10 -17.42 -23.07
CA VAL A 366 -49.17 -17.12 -21.97
C VAL A 366 -48.11 -18.22 -21.88
N PRO A 367 -46.83 -17.95 -22.20
CA PRO A 367 -45.79 -18.97 -22.17
C PRO A 367 -45.33 -19.32 -20.76
N SER A 368 -44.84 -20.54 -20.59
CA SER A 368 -44.26 -21.01 -19.33
C SER A 368 -42.93 -20.32 -19.00
N GLN A 369 -42.50 -20.36 -17.74
CA GLN A 369 -41.19 -19.83 -17.34
C GLN A 369 -40.01 -20.53 -18.04
N ALA A 370 -40.17 -21.82 -18.34
CA ALA A 370 -39.17 -22.58 -19.09
C ALA A 370 -39.01 -22.05 -20.52
N GLU A 371 -40.12 -21.76 -21.22
CA GLU A 371 -40.10 -21.15 -22.55
C GLU A 371 -39.46 -19.77 -22.54
N ILE A 372 -39.80 -18.93 -21.55
CA ILE A 372 -39.21 -17.58 -21.40
C ILE A 372 -37.68 -17.67 -21.24
N SER A 373 -37.20 -18.64 -20.46
CA SER A 373 -35.78 -18.89 -20.25
C SER A 373 -35.09 -19.39 -21.52
N ASP A 374 -35.74 -20.29 -22.27
CA ASP A 374 -35.23 -20.81 -23.54
C ASP A 374 -35.10 -19.69 -24.59
N ILE A 375 -36.13 -18.87 -24.78
CA ILE A 375 -36.11 -17.71 -25.70
C ILE A 375 -34.99 -16.74 -25.33
N THR A 376 -34.83 -16.46 -24.03
CA THR A 376 -33.75 -15.59 -23.54
C THR A 376 -32.38 -16.17 -23.87
N SER A 377 -32.23 -17.50 -23.80
CA SER A 377 -30.99 -18.22 -24.14
C SER A 377 -30.73 -18.20 -25.65
N GLN A 378 -31.75 -18.45 -26.48
CA GLN A 378 -31.65 -18.36 -27.94
C GLN A 378 -31.22 -16.94 -28.39
N LEU A 379 -31.86 -15.90 -27.84
CA LEU A 379 -31.47 -14.50 -28.06
C LEU A 379 -29.99 -14.25 -27.72
N ARG A 380 -29.52 -14.77 -26.58
CA ARG A 380 -28.11 -14.63 -26.18
C ARG A 380 -27.15 -15.36 -27.10
N MET A 381 -27.59 -16.43 -27.77
CA MET A 381 -26.73 -17.22 -28.66
C MET A 381 -26.68 -16.65 -30.09
N GLU A 382 -27.68 -15.87 -30.49
CA GLU A 382 -27.82 -15.30 -31.83
C GLU A 382 -26.65 -14.39 -32.24
N ASN A 383 -25.97 -14.73 -33.34
CA ASN A 383 -24.74 -14.07 -33.76
C ASN A 383 -24.97 -12.63 -34.23
N LYS A 384 -26.06 -12.37 -34.96
CA LYS A 384 -26.37 -11.00 -35.44
C LYS A 384 -26.62 -10.06 -34.27
N LEU A 385 -27.30 -10.54 -33.22
CA LEU A 385 -27.54 -9.75 -32.02
C LEU A 385 -26.22 -9.49 -31.26
N LYS A 386 -25.37 -10.50 -31.07
CA LYS A 386 -24.05 -10.32 -30.42
C LYS A 386 -23.19 -9.27 -31.12
N ILE A 387 -23.11 -9.31 -32.45
CA ILE A 387 -22.36 -8.33 -33.23
C ILE A 387 -22.94 -6.93 -33.02
N THR A 388 -24.26 -6.78 -33.10
CA THR A 388 -24.94 -5.50 -32.91
C THR A 388 -24.72 -4.93 -31.51
N LEU A 389 -24.84 -5.78 -30.47
CA LEU A 389 -24.57 -5.40 -29.08
C LEU A 389 -23.12 -4.94 -28.89
N ASN A 390 -22.14 -5.62 -29.49
CA ASN A 390 -20.73 -5.22 -29.43
C ASN A 390 -20.44 -3.92 -30.21
N LEU A 391 -21.13 -3.68 -31.32
CA LEU A 391 -21.02 -2.43 -32.08
C LEU A 391 -21.63 -1.25 -31.34
N ALA A 392 -22.68 -1.51 -30.55
CA ALA A 392 -23.38 -0.52 -29.74
C ALA A 392 -22.65 -0.21 -28.42
N TRP A 393 -22.07 -1.25 -27.80
CA TRP A 393 -21.37 -1.17 -26.51
C TRP A 393 -20.20 -2.17 -26.49
N LEU A 394 -19.03 -1.72 -26.94
CA LEU A 394 -17.85 -2.55 -27.09
C LEU A 394 -17.15 -2.78 -25.74
N PRO A 395 -17.07 -4.01 -25.19
CA PRO A 395 -16.23 -4.27 -24.04
C PRO A 395 -14.75 -4.05 -24.39
N MET A 396 -14.01 -3.34 -23.52
CA MET A 396 -12.63 -2.93 -23.77
C MET A 396 -11.76 -3.16 -22.55
N ASN A 397 -10.45 -3.32 -22.77
CA ASN A 397 -9.45 -3.27 -21.71
C ASN A 397 -8.64 -1.96 -21.80
N ALA A 398 -8.03 -1.59 -20.68
CA ALA A 398 -7.35 -0.31 -20.54
C ALA A 398 -6.13 -0.20 -21.47
N ASN A 399 -5.32 -1.27 -21.60
CA ASN A 399 -4.16 -1.29 -22.48
C ASN A 399 -4.54 -1.01 -23.94
N TRP A 400 -5.61 -1.64 -24.42
CA TRP A 400 -6.12 -1.39 -25.77
C TRP A 400 -6.64 0.03 -25.92
N LEU A 401 -7.30 0.61 -24.91
CA LEU A 401 -7.78 1.98 -24.97
C LEU A 401 -6.61 2.97 -25.11
N ILE A 402 -5.57 2.81 -24.30
CA ILE A 402 -4.37 3.65 -24.33
C ILE A 402 -3.61 3.49 -25.65
N ASP A 403 -3.45 2.27 -26.16
CA ASP A 403 -2.86 2.01 -27.48
C ASP A 403 -3.65 2.68 -28.60
N GLN A 404 -4.99 2.59 -28.58
CA GLN A 404 -5.83 3.22 -29.59
C GLN A 404 -5.80 4.75 -29.53
N LEU A 405 -5.76 5.32 -28.32
CA LEU A 405 -5.72 6.76 -28.10
C LEU A 405 -4.45 7.39 -28.70
N PHE A 406 -3.28 6.78 -28.47
CA PHE A 406 -2.00 7.32 -28.93
C PHE A 406 -1.59 6.86 -30.34
N SER A 407 -2.27 5.88 -30.93
CA SER A 407 -2.01 5.46 -32.32
C SER A 407 -2.82 6.22 -33.37
N LYS A 408 -3.81 7.03 -32.96
CA LYS A 408 -4.76 7.69 -33.87
C LYS A 408 -4.86 9.20 -33.62
N PRO A 409 -4.18 10.05 -34.44
CA PRO A 409 -4.23 11.52 -34.30
C PRO A 409 -5.66 12.07 -34.23
N GLU A 410 -6.55 11.58 -35.09
CA GLU A 410 -7.93 12.07 -35.17
C GLU A 410 -8.70 11.88 -33.86
N GLN A 411 -8.39 10.83 -33.09
CA GLN A 411 -9.03 10.59 -31.81
C GLN A 411 -8.61 11.62 -30.77
N LEU A 412 -7.32 11.97 -30.73
CA LEU A 412 -6.82 13.01 -29.83
C LEU A 412 -7.43 14.37 -30.17
N ARG A 413 -7.60 14.73 -31.45
CA ARG A 413 -8.26 15.99 -31.85
C ARG A 413 -9.68 16.10 -31.31
N ILE A 414 -10.43 15.00 -31.34
CA ILE A 414 -11.83 14.97 -30.88
C ILE A 414 -11.89 14.99 -29.35
N TYR A 415 -11.09 14.17 -28.67
CA TYR A 415 -11.20 13.98 -27.22
C TYR A 415 -10.42 15.01 -26.40
N ALA A 416 -9.43 15.66 -27.01
CA ALA A 416 -8.55 16.64 -26.39
C ALA A 416 -8.37 17.87 -27.32
N PRO A 417 -9.45 18.65 -27.57
CA PRO A 417 -9.41 19.81 -28.48
C PRO A 417 -8.50 20.96 -28.01
N TRP A 418 -7.96 20.86 -26.78
CA TRP A 418 -7.02 21.81 -26.20
C TRP A 418 -5.55 21.53 -26.58
N LEU A 419 -5.26 20.39 -27.21
CA LEU A 419 -3.93 20.06 -27.71
C LEU A 419 -3.67 20.77 -29.05
N SER A 420 -2.48 21.34 -29.21
CA SER A 420 -2.02 21.82 -30.52
C SER A 420 -1.59 20.65 -31.42
N GLU A 421 -1.46 20.87 -32.73
CA GLU A 421 -0.94 19.83 -33.65
C GLU A 421 0.47 19.36 -33.26
N ASN A 422 1.30 20.24 -32.68
CA ASN A 422 2.62 19.85 -32.19
C ASN A 422 2.53 18.95 -30.95
N ASP A 423 1.59 19.23 -30.05
CA ASP A 423 1.34 18.38 -28.87
C ASP A 423 0.83 17.00 -29.30
N ILE A 424 -0.07 16.95 -30.28
CA ILE A 424 -0.59 15.70 -30.83
C ILE A 424 0.54 14.88 -31.46
N ARG A 425 1.42 15.50 -32.26
CA ARG A 425 2.60 14.83 -32.83
C ARG A 425 3.55 14.28 -31.76
N ALA A 426 3.71 14.98 -30.64
CA ALA A 426 4.54 14.53 -29.53
C ALA A 426 3.95 13.32 -28.77
N LEU A 427 2.62 13.16 -28.79
CA LEU A 427 1.92 12.05 -28.11
C LEU A 427 1.72 10.81 -28.99
N ILE A 428 1.78 10.95 -30.31
CA ILE A 428 1.49 9.86 -31.24
C ILE A 428 2.63 8.85 -31.29
N ARG A 429 2.28 7.57 -31.32
CA ARG A 429 3.21 6.46 -31.52
C ARG A 429 2.59 5.32 -32.32
N PRO A 430 3.39 4.45 -32.96
CA PRO A 430 2.87 3.29 -33.68
C PRO A 430 2.00 2.39 -32.80
N LYS A 431 0.99 1.77 -33.41
CA LYS A 431 0.15 0.79 -32.72
C LYS A 431 0.99 -0.37 -32.20
N GLY A 432 0.76 -0.79 -30.96
CA GLY A 432 1.52 -1.85 -30.29
C GLY A 432 2.84 -1.39 -29.67
N SER A 433 3.07 -0.08 -29.58
CA SER A 433 4.23 0.47 -28.86
C SER A 433 4.18 0.09 -27.37
N PRO A 434 5.33 -0.12 -26.71
CA PRO A 434 5.38 -0.39 -25.27
C PRO A 434 4.80 0.78 -24.47
N LEU A 435 4.25 0.46 -23.29
CA LEU A 435 3.80 1.45 -22.33
C LEU A 435 4.99 2.25 -21.79
N THR A 436 4.81 3.55 -21.68
CA THR A 436 5.77 4.46 -21.05
C THR A 436 5.38 4.71 -19.59
N GLN A 437 6.32 5.21 -18.79
CA GLN A 437 6.06 5.52 -17.38
C GLN A 437 4.88 6.50 -17.21
N SER A 438 4.79 7.52 -18.07
CA SER A 438 3.70 8.50 -18.04
C SER A 438 2.35 7.96 -18.55
N ASP A 439 2.31 6.74 -19.10
CA ASP A 439 1.04 6.08 -19.41
C ASP A 439 0.40 5.42 -18.19
N ILE A 440 1.18 5.07 -17.17
CA ILE A 440 0.70 4.29 -16.01
C ILE A 440 -0.47 4.99 -15.29
N PRO A 441 -0.43 6.30 -14.99
CA PRO A 441 -1.55 6.98 -14.37
C PRO A 441 -2.80 7.05 -15.26
N LEU A 442 -2.60 7.14 -16.58
CA LEU A 442 -3.69 7.16 -17.56
C LEU A 442 -4.32 5.77 -17.69
N LEU A 443 -3.49 4.73 -17.62
CA LEU A 443 -3.91 3.35 -17.61
C LEU A 443 -4.73 3.04 -16.35
N ASP A 444 -4.28 3.50 -15.17
CA ASP A 444 -5.02 3.37 -13.91
C ASP A 444 -6.38 4.09 -13.99
N GLU A 445 -6.44 5.30 -14.56
CA GLU A 445 -7.70 6.02 -14.81
C GLU A 445 -8.62 5.24 -15.75
N ALA A 446 -8.08 4.66 -16.82
CA ALA A 446 -8.84 3.86 -17.77
C ALA A 446 -9.37 2.58 -17.12
N MET A 447 -8.57 1.89 -16.30
CA MET A 447 -9.00 0.71 -15.55
C MET A 447 -10.16 1.04 -14.61
N GLU A 448 -10.10 2.19 -13.94
CA GLU A 448 -11.16 2.65 -13.05
C GLU A 448 -12.49 2.89 -13.78
N LEU A 449 -12.44 3.60 -14.91
CA LEU A 449 -13.63 3.94 -15.68
C LEU A 449 -14.20 2.74 -16.47
N LEU A 450 -13.34 1.81 -16.89
CA LEU A 450 -13.74 0.59 -17.58
C LEU A 450 -14.28 -0.46 -16.61
N GLY A 451 -13.71 -0.57 -15.42
CA GLY A 451 -13.92 -1.69 -14.50
C GLY A 451 -13.15 -2.94 -14.93
N PRO A 452 -13.48 -4.12 -14.36
CA PRO A 452 -12.73 -5.35 -14.58
C PRO A 452 -12.64 -5.72 -16.07
N ASP A 453 -11.49 -6.27 -16.48
CA ASP A 453 -11.33 -6.79 -17.84
C ASP A 453 -12.34 -7.94 -18.04
N PRO A 454 -13.24 -7.85 -19.03
CA PRO A 454 -14.27 -8.86 -19.26
C PRO A 454 -13.71 -10.27 -19.51
N LYS A 455 -12.50 -10.38 -20.08
CA LYS A 455 -11.85 -11.69 -20.31
C LYS A 455 -11.34 -12.27 -19.00
N ILE A 456 -10.70 -11.45 -18.17
CA ILE A 456 -10.20 -11.87 -16.87
C ILE A 456 -11.37 -12.24 -15.96
N GLU A 457 -12.42 -11.42 -15.95
CA GLU A 457 -13.64 -11.70 -15.19
C GLU A 457 -14.28 -13.02 -15.62
N ALA A 458 -14.40 -13.28 -16.92
CA ALA A 458 -14.94 -14.53 -17.43
C ALA A 458 -14.07 -15.75 -17.08
N GLN A 459 -12.74 -15.62 -17.15
CA GLN A 459 -11.81 -16.66 -16.73
C GLN A 459 -11.92 -16.97 -15.24
N ASN A 460 -11.95 -15.93 -14.40
CA ASN A 460 -12.09 -16.06 -12.95
C ASN A 460 -13.43 -16.71 -12.57
N ALA A 461 -14.52 -16.30 -13.22
CA ALA A 461 -15.84 -16.91 -13.01
C ALA A 461 -15.89 -18.38 -13.43
N ALA A 462 -15.23 -18.74 -14.54
CA ALA A 462 -15.13 -20.14 -14.98
C ALA A 462 -14.31 -20.99 -14.01
N LEU A 463 -13.19 -20.46 -13.51
CA LEU A 463 -12.35 -21.13 -12.51
C LEU A 463 -13.11 -21.32 -11.19
N ALA A 464 -13.81 -20.29 -10.72
CA ALA A 464 -14.62 -20.35 -9.51
C ALA A 464 -15.74 -21.39 -9.63
N ARG A 465 -16.43 -21.44 -10.77
CA ARG A 465 -17.46 -22.46 -11.02
C ARG A 465 -16.88 -23.87 -11.01
N LYS A 466 -15.73 -24.08 -11.66
CA LYS A 466 -15.05 -25.39 -11.66
C LYS A 466 -14.65 -25.82 -10.24
N LYS A 467 -14.12 -24.91 -9.43
CA LYS A 467 -13.80 -25.19 -8.01
C LYS A 467 -15.04 -25.57 -7.21
N LEU A 468 -16.16 -24.88 -7.44
CA LEU A 468 -17.42 -25.16 -6.76
C LEU A 468 -18.00 -26.52 -7.17
N GLU A 469 -17.91 -26.89 -8.46
CA GLU A 469 -18.27 -28.22 -8.96
C GLU A 469 -17.39 -29.32 -8.34
N GLU A 470 -16.08 -29.10 -8.25
CA GLU A 470 -15.13 -30.02 -7.60
C GLU A 470 -15.44 -30.18 -6.09
N GLN A 471 -15.78 -29.08 -5.40
CA GLN A 471 -16.18 -29.10 -4.00
C GLN A 471 -17.51 -29.85 -3.79
N GLN A 472 -18.50 -29.62 -4.65
CA GLN A 472 -19.77 -30.34 -4.59
C GLN A 472 -19.56 -31.84 -4.80
N TYR A 473 -18.77 -32.22 -5.81
CA TYR A 473 -18.42 -33.62 -6.05
C TYR A 473 -17.68 -34.25 -4.85
N ALA A 474 -16.72 -33.53 -4.25
CA ALA A 474 -16.03 -33.97 -3.04
C ALA A 474 -16.99 -34.13 -1.85
N SER A 475 -17.91 -33.20 -1.66
CA SER A 475 -18.94 -33.25 -0.62
C SER A 475 -19.87 -34.46 -0.83
N ASP A 476 -20.36 -34.66 -2.05
CA ASP A 476 -21.28 -35.76 -2.39
C ASP A 476 -20.60 -37.13 -2.24
N THR A 477 -19.32 -37.24 -2.63
CA THR A 477 -18.54 -38.47 -2.43
C THR A 477 -18.26 -38.75 -0.96
N LEU A 478 -17.98 -37.74 -0.13
CA LEU A 478 -17.83 -37.90 1.33
C LEU A 478 -19.13 -38.29 2.02
N ALA A 479 -20.27 -37.73 1.56
CA ALA A 479 -21.60 -38.07 2.05
C ALA A 479 -21.97 -39.53 1.71
N GLN A 480 -21.68 -39.98 0.48
CA GLN A 480 -21.89 -41.37 0.06
C GLN A 480 -21.03 -42.38 0.82
N ASN A 481 -19.83 -41.98 1.27
CA ASN A 481 -18.92 -42.82 2.07
C ASN A 481 -19.18 -42.73 3.59
N GLY A 482 -20.25 -42.07 4.03
CA GLY A 482 -20.64 -42.03 5.46
C GLY A 482 -19.79 -41.12 6.35
N ILE A 483 -19.01 -40.19 5.78
CA ILE A 483 -18.07 -39.30 6.50
C ILE A 483 -18.65 -37.87 6.66
N GLY A 484 -19.90 -37.63 6.24
CA GLY A 484 -20.49 -36.30 6.00
C GLY A 484 -20.97 -35.46 7.21
N ASN A 485 -20.59 -35.75 8.46
CA ASN A 485 -21.07 -34.99 9.64
C ASN A 485 -20.03 -34.02 10.26
N GLY A 486 -19.13 -33.45 9.46
CA GLY A 486 -18.15 -32.46 9.91
C GLY A 486 -18.64 -31.01 9.75
N ILE A 487 -18.81 -30.31 10.87
CA ILE A 487 -19.37 -28.94 11.04
C ILE A 487 -18.52 -27.80 10.40
N ILE A 488 -17.57 -28.09 9.49
CA ILE A 488 -16.61 -27.09 9.00
C ILE A 488 -16.53 -27.16 7.47
N THR A 489 -17.02 -26.12 6.79
CA THR A 489 -16.90 -25.96 5.33
C THR A 489 -15.49 -25.49 4.95
N ALA A 490 -15.03 -25.85 3.75
CA ALA A 490 -13.74 -25.41 3.22
C ALA A 490 -13.61 -23.87 3.15
N ASP A 491 -14.73 -23.14 3.07
CA ASP A 491 -14.76 -21.67 3.10
C ASP A 491 -14.50 -21.10 4.50
N MET A 492 -14.97 -21.75 5.58
CA MET A 492 -14.60 -21.37 6.96
C MET A 492 -13.10 -21.57 7.23
N LEU A 493 -12.46 -22.50 6.53
CA LEU A 493 -11.00 -22.68 6.55
C LEU A 493 -10.29 -21.51 5.85
N ILE A 494 -10.80 -21.03 4.71
CA ILE A 494 -10.19 -19.92 3.93
C ILE A 494 -10.39 -18.56 4.62
N GLU A 495 -11.48 -18.36 5.34
CA GLU A 495 -11.69 -17.14 6.15
C GLU A 495 -10.84 -17.14 7.43
N ASN A 496 -10.60 -18.30 8.06
CA ASN A 496 -9.66 -18.42 9.20
C ASN A 496 -8.17 -18.46 8.78
N ILE A 497 -7.87 -18.65 7.49
CA ILE A 497 -6.52 -18.49 6.91
C ILE A 497 -6.04 -17.02 7.02
N GLN A 498 -6.93 -16.05 7.26
CA GLN A 498 -6.63 -14.61 7.34
C GLN A 498 -6.18 -14.15 8.74
N GLY A 499 -5.33 -14.93 9.41
CA GLY A 499 -4.53 -14.43 10.53
C GLY A 499 -3.65 -13.28 10.03
N ASN A 500 -4.03 -12.04 10.38
CA ASN A 500 -3.43 -10.80 9.84
C ASN A 500 -1.97 -10.62 10.27
N ASP A 501 -1.05 -11.16 9.46
CA ASP A 501 0.38 -10.84 9.53
C ASP A 501 0.71 -9.69 8.56
N ALA A 502 1.48 -8.70 9.05
CA ALA A 502 1.81 -7.49 8.30
C ALA A 502 2.57 -7.77 6.99
N SER A 503 3.40 -8.82 6.94
CA SER A 503 4.10 -9.29 5.74
C SER A 503 3.14 -9.88 4.69
N MET A 504 2.13 -10.63 5.11
CA MET A 504 1.09 -11.15 4.22
C MET A 504 0.23 -10.00 3.67
N VAL A 505 -0.14 -9.05 4.52
CA VAL A 505 -0.90 -7.85 4.12
C VAL A 505 -0.12 -7.04 3.09
N ALA A 506 1.18 -6.83 3.29
CA ALA A 506 2.03 -6.14 2.31
C ALA A 506 2.04 -6.87 0.95
N ASN A 507 2.14 -8.20 0.94
CA ASN A 507 2.09 -8.98 -0.30
C ASN A 507 0.72 -8.93 -0.99
N LEU A 508 -0.37 -9.06 -0.24
CA LEU A 508 -1.73 -8.92 -0.78
C LEU A 508 -1.94 -7.52 -1.38
N ALA A 509 -1.61 -6.48 -0.61
CA ALA A 509 -1.68 -5.09 -1.03
C ALA A 509 -0.83 -4.80 -2.28
N ALA A 510 0.34 -5.42 -2.39
CA ALA A 510 1.22 -5.27 -3.54
C ALA A 510 0.68 -5.97 -4.81
N SER A 511 -0.22 -6.93 -4.66
CA SER A 511 -0.84 -7.70 -5.76
C SER A 511 -2.20 -7.16 -6.19
N ASP A 512 -2.83 -6.33 -5.34
CA ASP A 512 -4.16 -5.78 -5.57
C ASP A 512 -4.11 -4.28 -5.88
N ARG A 513 -4.58 -3.91 -7.08
CA ARG A 513 -4.66 -2.52 -7.54
C ARG A 513 -5.65 -1.71 -6.71
N GLU A 514 -6.75 -2.34 -6.28
CA GLU A 514 -7.87 -1.70 -5.60
C GLU A 514 -7.65 -1.60 -4.09
N TRP A 515 -6.49 -2.06 -3.62
CA TRP A 515 -6.10 -1.96 -2.23
C TRP A 515 -6.08 -0.52 -1.73
N THR A 516 -6.74 -0.29 -0.60
CA THR A 516 -6.77 1.01 0.09
C THR A 516 -5.79 1.01 1.25
N TYR A 517 -4.71 1.78 1.10
CA TYR A 517 -3.69 1.97 2.12
C TYR A 517 -4.18 2.91 3.22
N GLY A 518 -3.78 2.60 4.45
CA GLY A 518 -4.11 3.42 5.62
C GLY A 518 -3.29 4.70 5.69
N HIS A 519 -2.10 4.70 5.10
CA HIS A 519 -1.21 5.84 4.98
C HIS A 519 -0.34 5.72 3.72
N VAL A 520 -0.01 6.85 3.09
CA VAL A 520 0.91 6.91 1.94
C VAL A 520 2.03 7.91 2.20
N VAL A 521 3.27 7.46 2.07
CA VAL A 521 4.45 8.33 2.03
C VAL A 521 4.86 8.53 0.58
N VAL A 522 5.12 9.76 0.19
CA VAL A 522 5.61 10.10 -1.15
C VAL A 522 6.89 10.89 -1.00
N ASP A 523 7.99 10.37 -1.52
CA ASP A 523 9.26 11.09 -1.59
C ASP A 523 9.51 11.65 -3.00
N GLU A 524 10.31 12.72 -3.07
CA GLU A 524 10.53 13.52 -4.28
C GLU A 524 9.20 13.92 -4.96
N ALA A 525 8.25 14.36 -4.14
CA ALA A 525 6.88 14.64 -4.54
C ALA A 525 6.74 15.73 -5.62
N GLN A 526 7.76 16.57 -5.80
CA GLN A 526 7.80 17.57 -6.86
C GLN A 526 7.90 16.97 -8.28
N GLU A 527 8.37 15.72 -8.39
CA GLU A 527 8.45 14.98 -9.66
C GLU A 527 7.09 14.42 -10.12
N LEU A 528 6.09 14.44 -9.23
CA LEU A 528 4.78 13.85 -9.50
C LEU A 528 3.87 14.82 -10.27
N THR A 529 3.22 14.28 -11.28
CA THR A 529 2.22 14.97 -12.08
C THR A 529 0.83 14.94 -11.43
N ALA A 530 -0.10 15.75 -11.94
CA ALA A 530 -1.46 15.76 -11.43
C ALA A 530 -2.20 14.42 -11.61
N MET A 531 -1.85 13.65 -12.65
CA MET A 531 -2.40 12.30 -12.84
C MET A 531 -1.79 11.28 -11.86
N ASP A 532 -0.50 11.41 -11.50
CA ASP A 532 0.12 10.59 -10.45
C ASP A 532 -0.60 10.78 -9.12
N TRP A 533 -0.84 12.02 -8.72
CA TRP A 533 -1.60 12.33 -7.51
C TRP A 533 -3.01 11.75 -7.55
N ARG A 534 -3.69 11.80 -8.70
CA ARG A 534 -5.02 11.21 -8.85
C ARG A 534 -5.01 9.69 -8.66
N MET A 535 -3.99 9.02 -9.18
CA MET A 535 -3.76 7.59 -8.97
C MET A 535 -3.48 7.25 -7.50
N LEU A 536 -2.69 8.07 -6.80
CA LEU A 536 -2.37 7.89 -5.37
C LEU A 536 -3.57 8.14 -4.46
N ILE A 537 -4.38 9.17 -4.73
CA ILE A 537 -5.57 9.49 -3.93
C ILE A 537 -6.58 8.34 -3.94
N ARG A 538 -6.73 7.60 -5.05
CA ARG A 538 -7.57 6.39 -5.09
C ARG A 538 -7.12 5.32 -4.10
N ARG A 539 -5.81 5.19 -3.93
CA ARG A 539 -5.17 4.22 -3.04
C ARG A 539 -5.14 4.66 -1.58
N CYS A 540 -5.47 5.91 -1.27
CA CYS A 540 -5.61 6.39 0.10
C CYS A 540 -6.81 7.34 0.26
N PRO A 541 -8.05 6.79 0.28
CA PRO A 541 -9.26 7.59 0.41
C PRO A 541 -9.33 8.43 1.69
N SER A 542 -8.65 7.98 2.76
CA SER A 542 -8.54 8.70 4.04
C SER A 542 -7.73 9.99 3.94
N ARG A 543 -6.99 10.20 2.85
CA ARG A 543 -6.08 11.33 2.63
C ARG A 543 -4.99 11.45 3.71
N SER A 544 -4.62 10.33 4.29
CA SER A 544 -3.48 10.24 5.19
C SER A 544 -2.19 10.15 4.38
N PHE A 545 -1.54 11.31 4.18
CA PHE A 545 -0.34 11.42 3.35
C PHE A 545 0.82 12.07 4.13
N THR A 546 2.02 11.56 3.91
CA THR A 546 3.28 12.25 4.23
C THR A 546 4.00 12.54 2.93
N ILE A 547 3.97 13.79 2.51
CA ILE A 547 4.49 14.26 1.23
C ILE A 547 5.83 14.94 1.49
N VAL A 548 6.89 14.44 0.88
CA VAL A 548 8.25 14.95 1.03
C VAL A 548 8.75 15.44 -0.31
N GLY A 549 9.40 16.60 -0.33
CA GLY A 549 10.02 17.10 -1.55
C GLY A 549 10.76 18.41 -1.35
N ASP A 550 11.32 18.89 -2.45
CA ASP A 550 11.94 20.21 -2.54
C ASP A 550 11.57 20.86 -3.87
N VAL A 551 10.69 21.86 -3.81
CA VAL A 551 10.17 22.56 -5.01
C VAL A 551 11.27 23.34 -5.74
N ALA A 552 12.43 23.56 -5.11
CA ALA A 552 13.58 24.19 -5.76
C ALA A 552 14.42 23.21 -6.61
N GLN A 553 14.11 21.91 -6.59
CA GLN A 553 14.87 20.86 -7.30
C GLN A 553 14.20 20.36 -8.60
N THR A 554 13.13 21.00 -9.06
CA THR A 554 12.37 20.62 -10.28
C THR A 554 13.06 20.97 -11.60
#